data_AF-A0AAU5CM59-F1
#
_entry.id   AF-A0AAU5CM59-F1
#
_cell.length_a   1.000
_cell.length_b   1.000
_cell.length_c   1.000
_cell.angle_alpha   90.00
_cell.angle_beta   90.00
_cell.angle_gamma   90.00
#
_symmetry.space_group_name_H-M   'P 1'
#
loop_
_entity.id
_entity.type
_entity.pdbx_description
1 polymer ?
#
loop_
_entity_poly.entity_id
_entity_poly.type
_entity_poly.pdbx_seq_one_letter_code
_entity_poly.pdbx_strand_id
1 'polypeptide(L)'
;MTTPPESNVRSEVLELYKLAAEMADRVSAPRGIANAFFLSVQSALITLVAFGIPKLSESPWWVSLAVALAGMTLSAAWWIQLRSYRDLNAAKFTVINQLEDRLPVKIFADEWEALKSDPIPAWRRRYAELGTSERIVPLVFGAVHLILFVGTLSM
;
A
#
# COMPACT_ATOMS: atom_id res chain seq x y z
N MET A 1 -36.59 -30.84 -3.34
CA MET A 1 -35.28 -30.24 -3.67
C MET A 1 -34.26 -31.36 -3.65
N THR A 2 -33.79 -31.81 -4.82
CA THR A 2 -32.71 -32.80 -4.92
C THR A 2 -31.38 -32.11 -4.68
N THR A 3 -30.61 -32.56 -3.70
CA THR A 3 -29.23 -32.10 -3.49
C THR A 3 -28.41 -32.36 -4.75
N PRO A 4 -27.68 -31.36 -5.29
CA PRO A 4 -26.86 -31.55 -6.47
C PRO A 4 -25.75 -32.59 -6.22
N PRO A 5 -25.31 -33.34 -7.24
CA PRO A 5 -24.25 -34.33 -7.10
C PRO A 5 -22.92 -33.66 -6.70
N GLU A 6 -22.12 -34.32 -5.86
CA GLU A 6 -20.89 -33.77 -5.28
C GLU A 6 -19.87 -33.27 -6.31
N SER A 7 -19.83 -33.88 -7.50
CA SER A 7 -18.98 -33.46 -8.61
C SER A 7 -19.35 -32.07 -9.14
N ASN A 8 -20.64 -31.72 -9.13
CA ASN A 8 -21.13 -30.43 -9.59
C ASN A 8 -20.78 -29.32 -8.60
N VAL A 9 -20.93 -29.60 -7.29
CA VAL A 9 -20.53 -28.68 -6.21
C VAL A 9 -19.03 -28.40 -6.25
N ARG A 10 -18.20 -29.42 -6.48
CA ARG A 10 -16.74 -29.25 -6.59
C ARG A 10 -16.34 -28.40 -7.80
N SER A 11 -17.02 -28.58 -8.92
CA SER A 11 -16.82 -27.77 -10.12
C SER A 11 -17.18 -26.30 -9.89
N GLU A 12 -18.32 -26.04 -9.25
CA GLU A 12 -18.75 -24.67 -8.89
C GLU A 12 -17.75 -23.98 -7.96
N VAL A 13 -17.26 -24.67 -6.92
CA VAL A 13 -16.25 -24.13 -6.00
C VAL A 13 -14.95 -23.79 -6.73
N LEU A 14 -14.51 -24.64 -7.67
CA LEU A 14 -13.30 -24.40 -8.45
C LEU A 14 -13.45 -23.16 -9.35
N GLU A 15 -14.62 -22.95 -9.98
CA GLU A 15 -14.87 -21.77 -10.80
C GLU A 15 -14.92 -20.48 -9.95
N LEU A 16 -15.55 -20.52 -8.77
CA LEU A 16 -15.54 -19.41 -7.82
C LEU A 16 -14.13 -19.09 -7.32
N TYR A 17 -13.32 -20.12 -7.07
CA TYR A 17 -11.91 -19.98 -6.68
C TYR A 17 -11.09 -19.31 -7.79
N LYS A 18 -11.21 -19.77 -9.04
CA LYS A 18 -10.50 -19.16 -10.18
C LYS A 18 -10.86 -17.69 -10.35
N LEU A 19 -12.16 -17.36 -10.28
CA LEU A 19 -12.64 -15.98 -10.38
C LEU A 19 -12.08 -15.12 -9.24
N ALA A 20 -12.11 -15.62 -8.01
CA ALA A 20 -11.59 -14.91 -6.85
C ALA A 20 -10.08 -14.66 -6.96
N ALA A 21 -9.31 -15.66 -7.40
CA ALA A 21 -7.87 -15.56 -7.64
C ALA A 21 -7.55 -14.53 -8.74
N GLU A 22 -8.27 -14.58 -9.86
CA GLU A 22 -8.11 -13.60 -10.95
C GLU A 22 -8.45 -12.17 -10.48
N MET A 23 -9.51 -12.00 -9.69
CA MET A 23 -9.87 -10.71 -9.12
C MET A 23 -8.83 -10.20 -8.11
N ALA A 24 -8.16 -11.07 -7.37
CA ALA A 24 -7.10 -10.69 -6.45
C ALA A 24 -5.83 -10.23 -7.20
N ASP A 25 -5.50 -10.90 -8.29
CA ASP A 25 -4.37 -10.52 -9.14
C ASP A 25 -4.62 -9.17 -9.86
N ARG A 26 -5.79 -9.01 -10.48
CA ARG A 26 -6.18 -7.75 -11.16
C ARG A 26 -6.23 -6.54 -10.21
N VAL A 27 -6.63 -6.71 -8.95
CA VAL A 27 -6.68 -5.62 -7.95
C VAL A 27 -5.30 -5.32 -7.36
N SER A 28 -4.31 -6.19 -7.53
CA SER A 28 -2.95 -5.94 -7.05
C SER A 28 -2.13 -5.03 -8.01
N ALA A 29 -2.46 -5.03 -9.30
CA ALA A 29 -1.78 -4.23 -10.34
C ALA A 29 -1.83 -2.68 -10.19
N PRO A 30 -2.91 -2.04 -9.69
CA PRO A 30 -2.98 -0.58 -9.54
C PRO A 30 -2.07 0.01 -8.44
N ARG A 31 -1.51 -0.80 -7.55
CA ARG A 31 -0.70 -0.30 -6.41
C ARG A 31 0.54 0.48 -6.86
N GLY A 32 1.23 0.00 -7.90
CA GLY A 32 2.41 0.67 -8.45
C GLY A 32 2.11 2.05 -9.05
N ILE A 33 0.96 2.18 -9.74
CA ILE A 33 0.54 3.44 -10.37
C ILE A 33 0.21 4.49 -9.30
N ALA A 34 -0.54 4.11 -8.26
CA ALA A 34 -0.86 4.99 -7.15
C ALA A 34 0.40 5.48 -6.41
N ASN A 35 1.35 4.57 -6.16
CA ASN A 35 2.62 4.92 -5.52
C ASN A 35 3.44 5.90 -6.37
N ALA A 36 3.56 5.64 -7.68
CA ALA A 36 4.27 6.52 -8.61
C ALA A 36 3.63 7.91 -8.69
N PHE A 37 2.30 8.00 -8.67
CA PHE A 37 1.57 9.27 -8.63
C PHE A 37 1.95 10.09 -7.38
N PHE A 38 1.81 9.51 -6.17
CA PHE A 38 2.11 10.24 -4.93
C PHE A 38 3.59 10.61 -4.82
N LEU A 39 4.50 9.72 -5.24
CA LEU A 39 5.94 10.01 -5.33
C LEU A 39 6.19 11.23 -6.22
N SER A 40 5.57 11.27 -7.40
CA SER A 40 5.78 12.34 -8.38
C SER A 40 5.26 13.69 -7.85
N VAL A 41 4.04 13.71 -7.31
CA VAL A 41 3.42 14.92 -6.74
C VAL A 41 4.23 15.45 -5.55
N GLN A 42 4.63 14.56 -4.63
CA GLN A 42 5.40 14.97 -3.46
C GLN A 42 6.81 15.44 -3.81
N SER A 43 7.47 14.80 -4.77
CA SER A 43 8.78 15.24 -5.25
C SER A 43 8.71 16.60 -5.95
N ALA A 44 7.66 16.82 -6.74
CA ALA A 44 7.41 18.11 -7.38
C ALA A 44 7.15 19.21 -6.34
N LEU A 45 6.36 18.92 -5.30
CA LEU A 45 6.07 19.87 -4.23
C LEU A 45 7.35 20.24 -3.45
N ILE A 46 8.17 19.26 -3.05
CA ILE A 46 9.46 19.53 -2.40
C ILE A 46 10.35 20.40 -3.29
N THR A 47 10.43 20.07 -4.58
CA THR A 47 11.24 20.84 -5.54
C THR A 47 10.77 22.28 -5.62
N LEU A 48 9.46 22.51 -5.76
CA LEU A 48 8.88 23.85 -5.78
C LEU A 48 9.18 24.63 -4.50
N VAL A 49 9.06 23.99 -3.35
CA VAL A 49 9.37 24.60 -2.05
C VAL A 49 10.86 24.94 -1.96
N ALA A 50 11.74 23.99 -2.26
CA ALA A 50 13.19 24.16 -2.16
C ALA A 50 13.71 25.33 -3.01
N PHE A 51 13.24 25.46 -4.26
CA PHE A 51 13.59 26.61 -5.11
C PHE A 51 12.84 27.90 -4.73
N GLY A 52 11.70 27.78 -4.06
CA GLY A 52 10.88 28.89 -3.60
C GLY A 52 11.25 29.46 -2.22
N ILE A 53 12.18 28.84 -1.48
CA ILE A 53 12.53 29.21 -0.09
C ILE A 53 12.76 30.72 0.09
N PRO A 54 13.56 31.42 -0.75
CA PRO A 54 13.82 32.85 -0.54
C PRO A 54 12.55 33.71 -0.62
N LYS A 55 11.58 33.33 -1.46
CA LYS A 55 10.30 34.04 -1.57
C LYS A 55 9.33 33.65 -0.46
N LEU A 56 9.40 32.40 -0.01
CA LEU A 56 8.59 31.89 1.10
C LEU A 56 9.02 32.49 2.45
N SER A 57 10.31 32.77 2.65
CA SER A 57 10.80 33.46 3.85
C SER A 57 10.40 34.93 3.91
N GLU A 58 10.25 35.60 2.76
CA GLU A 58 9.72 36.97 2.69
C GLU A 58 8.19 37.01 2.77
N SER A 59 7.52 35.87 2.57
CA SER A 59 6.06 35.77 2.63
C SER A 59 5.58 35.66 4.08
N PRO A 60 4.31 36.01 4.36
CA PRO A 60 3.72 35.76 5.67
C PRO A 60 3.81 34.27 6.07
N TRP A 61 4.04 34.01 7.36
CA TRP A 61 4.20 32.67 7.92
C TRP A 61 3.06 31.68 7.56
N TRP A 62 1.84 32.18 7.34
CA TRP A 62 0.69 31.37 6.95
C TRP A 62 0.82 30.74 5.56
N VAL A 63 1.61 31.34 4.65
CA VAL A 63 1.90 30.79 3.32
C VAL A 63 2.75 29.52 3.48
N SER A 64 3.84 29.62 4.25
CA SER A 64 4.70 28.47 4.58
C SER A 64 3.91 27.37 5.31
N LEU A 65 3.00 27.75 6.22
CA LEU A 65 2.12 26.79 6.89
C LEU A 65 1.19 26.08 5.91
N ALA A 66 0.54 26.82 4.99
CA ALA A 66 -0.37 26.25 4.00
C ALA A 66 0.33 25.22 3.10
N VAL A 67 1.56 25.52 2.67
CA VAL A 67 2.36 24.61 1.85
C VAL A 67 2.78 23.36 2.64
N ALA A 68 3.19 23.52 3.89
CA ALA A 68 3.51 22.40 4.77
C ALA A 68 2.29 21.49 5.00
N LEU A 69 1.13 22.08 5.28
CA LEU A 69 -0.13 21.34 5.42
C LEU A 69 -0.53 20.62 4.14
N ALA A 70 -0.31 21.21 2.95
CA ALA A 70 -0.54 20.54 1.68
C ALA A 70 0.33 19.28 1.54
N GLY A 71 1.63 19.37 1.83
CA GLY A 71 2.52 18.20 1.78
C GLY A 71 2.24 17.14 2.84
N MET A 72 1.82 17.54 4.04
CA MET A 72 1.41 16.63 5.11
C MET A 72 0.09 15.92 4.78
N THR A 73 -0.89 16.63 4.23
CA THR A 73 -2.17 16.03 3.82
C THR A 73 -1.99 15.06 2.65
N LEU A 74 -1.13 15.38 1.68
CA LEU A 74 -0.74 14.46 0.61
C LEU A 74 -0.04 13.20 1.17
N SER A 75 0.85 13.36 2.15
CA SER A 75 1.50 12.22 2.83
C SER A 75 0.49 11.34 3.57
N ALA A 76 -0.46 11.95 4.30
CA ALA A 76 -1.49 11.22 5.02
C ALA A 76 -2.44 10.49 4.07
N ALA A 77 -2.86 11.13 2.97
CA ALA A 77 -3.67 10.51 1.93
C ALA A 77 -2.96 9.31 1.30
N TRP A 78 -1.66 9.46 0.99
CA TRP A 78 -0.86 8.36 0.47
C TRP A 78 -0.79 7.20 1.45
N TRP A 79 -0.53 7.46 2.74
CA TRP A 79 -0.52 6.44 3.77
C TRP A 79 -1.85 5.68 3.89
N ILE A 80 -2.99 6.41 3.90
CA ILE A 80 -4.32 5.81 3.98
C ILE A 80 -4.58 4.92 2.76
N GLN A 81 -4.18 5.35 1.57
CA GLN A 81 -4.34 4.58 0.35
C GLN A 81 -3.56 3.26 0.40
N LEU A 82 -2.30 3.28 0.85
CA LEU A 82 -1.49 2.08 1.06
C LEU A 82 -2.13 1.12 2.05
N ARG A 83 -2.64 1.65 3.16
CA ARG A 83 -3.32 0.86 4.18
C ARG A 83 -4.57 0.19 3.60
N SER A 84 -5.38 0.95 2.87
CA SER A 84 -6.60 0.44 2.23
C SER A 84 -6.32 -0.73 1.28
N TYR A 85 -5.32 -0.60 0.40
CA TYR A 85 -4.93 -1.68 -0.51
C TYR A 85 -4.50 -2.95 0.22
N ARG A 86 -3.72 -2.80 1.30
CA ARG A 86 -3.28 -3.93 2.10
C ARG A 86 -4.45 -4.61 2.81
N ASP A 87 -5.34 -3.84 3.42
CA ASP A 87 -6.48 -4.35 4.16
C ASP A 87 -7.46 -5.07 3.20
N LEU A 88 -7.68 -4.52 2.01
CA LEU A 88 -8.47 -5.16 0.95
C LEU A 88 -7.83 -6.46 0.45
N ASN A 89 -6.53 -6.46 0.18
CA ASN A 89 -5.82 -7.66 -0.27
C ASN A 89 -5.86 -8.76 0.81
N ALA A 90 -5.65 -8.40 2.08
CA ALA A 90 -5.76 -9.35 3.19
C ALA A 90 -7.17 -9.96 3.28
N ALA A 91 -8.21 -9.15 3.11
CA ALA A 91 -9.58 -9.65 3.09
C ALA A 91 -9.84 -10.60 1.90
N LYS A 92 -9.36 -10.27 0.69
CA LYS A 92 -9.48 -11.14 -0.49
C LYS A 92 -8.81 -12.49 -0.28
N PHE A 93 -7.56 -12.50 0.20
CA PHE A 93 -6.83 -13.73 0.48
C PHE A 93 -7.47 -14.57 1.59
N THR A 94 -8.10 -13.92 2.58
CA THR A 94 -8.88 -14.65 3.60
C THR A 94 -10.01 -15.45 2.97
N VAL A 95 -10.76 -14.85 2.04
CA VAL A 95 -11.86 -15.54 1.33
C VAL A 95 -11.33 -16.63 0.39
N ILE A 96 -10.24 -16.37 -0.33
CA ILE A 96 -9.60 -17.37 -1.20
C ILE A 96 -9.17 -18.60 -0.38
N ASN A 97 -8.48 -18.41 0.74
CA ASN A 97 -8.03 -19.52 1.57
C ASN A 97 -9.21 -20.33 2.16
N GLN A 98 -10.34 -19.67 2.47
CA GLN A 98 -11.57 -20.37 2.90
C GLN A 98 -12.19 -21.21 1.77
N LEU A 99 -12.04 -20.80 0.51
CA LEU A 99 -12.46 -21.61 -0.64
C LEU A 99 -11.50 -22.80 -0.83
N GLU A 100 -10.20 -22.62 -0.59
CA GLU A 100 -9.20 -23.68 -0.67
C GLU A 100 -9.45 -24.83 0.31
N ASP A 101 -10.07 -24.58 1.45
CA ASP A 101 -10.48 -25.63 2.40
C ASP A 101 -11.44 -26.68 1.80
N ARG A 102 -12.10 -26.33 0.69
CA ARG A 102 -13.03 -27.21 -0.05
C ARG A 102 -12.40 -27.82 -1.30
N LEU A 103 -11.14 -27.50 -1.59
CA LEU A 103 -10.38 -28.00 -2.72
C LEU A 103 -9.35 -29.05 -2.26
N PRO A 104 -8.91 -29.94 -3.15
CA PRO A 104 -7.92 -30.97 -2.80
C PRO A 104 -6.52 -30.41 -2.53
N VAL A 105 -6.23 -29.18 -2.97
CA VAL A 105 -4.92 -28.51 -2.85
C VAL A 105 -5.16 -27.04 -2.48
N LYS A 106 -4.31 -26.47 -1.62
CA LYS A 106 -4.44 -25.11 -1.10
C LYS A 106 -3.28 -24.24 -1.57
N ILE A 107 -3.28 -23.89 -2.85
CA ILE A 107 -2.14 -23.27 -3.53
C ILE A 107 -1.61 -22.04 -2.78
N PHE A 108 -2.48 -21.09 -2.42
CA PHE A 108 -2.09 -19.85 -1.76
C PHE A 108 -1.78 -20.05 -0.27
N ALA A 109 -2.49 -20.94 0.42
CA ALA A 109 -2.16 -21.28 1.81
C ALA A 109 -0.80 -21.97 1.92
N ASP A 110 -0.52 -22.93 1.03
CA ASP A 110 0.74 -23.69 0.97
C ASP A 110 1.91 -22.75 0.60
N GLU A 111 1.71 -21.84 -0.35
CA GLU A 111 2.69 -20.79 -0.69
C GLU A 111 3.03 -19.91 0.53
N TRP A 112 2.01 -19.49 1.29
CA TRP A 112 2.19 -18.67 2.48
C TRP A 112 2.92 -19.42 3.60
N GLU A 113 2.69 -20.72 3.75
CA GLU A 113 3.40 -21.57 4.70
C GLU A 113 4.87 -21.77 4.28
N ALA A 114 5.14 -21.98 2.99
CA ALA A 114 6.49 -22.05 2.44
C ALA A 114 7.27 -20.75 2.72
N LEU A 115 6.64 -19.58 2.54
CA LEU A 115 7.25 -18.28 2.84
C LEU A 115 7.60 -18.08 4.32
N LYS A 116 6.85 -18.71 5.24
CA LYS A 116 7.11 -18.62 6.69
C LYS A 116 8.13 -19.63 7.19
N SER A 117 8.21 -20.79 6.55
CA SER A 117 9.05 -21.91 6.95
C SER A 117 10.49 -21.78 6.45
N ASP A 118 10.72 -21.00 5.39
CA ASP A 118 12.07 -20.63 4.97
C ASP A 118 12.72 -19.74 6.07
N PRO A 119 13.89 -20.10 6.65
CA PRO A 119 14.56 -19.28 7.64
C PRO A 119 15.13 -18.03 6.96
N ILE A 120 14.25 -17.05 6.72
CA ILE A 120 14.62 -15.76 6.18
C ILE A 120 15.66 -15.15 7.14
N PRO A 121 16.90 -14.89 6.68
CA PRO A 121 17.90 -14.22 7.50
C PRO A 121 17.33 -12.94 8.10
N ALA A 122 17.67 -12.60 9.34
CA ALA A 122 17.07 -11.46 10.05
C ALA A 122 17.10 -10.13 9.26
N TRP A 123 18.08 -9.95 8.37
CA TRP A 123 18.19 -8.80 7.47
C TRP A 123 17.18 -8.82 6.30
N ARG A 124 16.76 -9.99 5.82
CA ARG A 124 15.73 -10.19 4.79
C ARG A 124 14.31 -10.26 5.32
N ARG A 125 14.07 -10.49 6.62
CA ARG A 125 12.74 -10.26 7.22
C ARG A 125 12.27 -8.82 6.96
N ARG A 126 13.21 -7.89 6.92
CA ARG A 126 13.02 -6.48 6.53
C ARG A 126 12.66 -6.28 5.05
N TYR A 127 12.97 -7.25 4.19
CA TYR A 127 12.69 -7.25 2.74
C TYR A 127 11.40 -8.01 2.39
N ALA A 128 11.06 -9.08 3.13
CA ALA A 128 9.77 -9.77 3.00
C ALA A 128 8.61 -8.87 3.45
N GLU A 129 8.89 -7.91 4.34
CA GLU A 129 8.02 -6.78 4.61
C GLU A 129 8.17 -5.66 3.55
N LEU A 130 7.90 -5.95 2.28
CA LEU A 130 7.68 -4.90 1.27
C LEU A 130 6.63 -3.87 1.75
N GLY A 131 5.71 -4.29 2.63
CA GLY A 131 4.74 -3.41 3.30
C GLY A 131 5.30 -2.41 4.31
N THR A 132 6.53 -2.58 4.81
CA THR A 132 7.16 -1.63 5.76
C THR A 132 7.92 -0.55 4.99
N SER A 133 8.59 -0.91 3.88
CA SER A 133 9.22 0.06 2.98
C SER A 133 8.20 1.02 2.38
N GLU A 134 7.06 0.51 1.89
CA GLU A 134 5.98 1.34 1.33
C GLU A 134 5.44 2.37 2.34
N ARG A 135 5.39 2.01 3.63
CA ARG A 135 4.88 2.85 4.72
C ARG A 135 5.83 3.96 5.14
N ILE A 136 7.13 3.70 5.14
CA ILE A 136 8.12 4.68 5.59
C ILE A 136 8.13 5.89 4.65
N VAL A 137 7.88 5.70 3.35
CA VAL A 137 8.01 6.77 2.37
C VAL A 137 7.06 7.95 2.64
N PRO A 138 5.72 7.78 2.79
CA PRO A 138 4.85 8.87 3.20
C PRO A 138 5.28 9.58 4.48
N LEU A 139 5.79 8.84 5.48
CA LEU A 139 6.27 9.43 6.74
C LEU A 139 7.52 10.30 6.53
N VAL A 140 8.45 9.86 5.68
CA VAL A 140 9.65 10.62 5.31
C VAL A 140 9.24 11.92 4.63
N PHE A 141 8.33 11.89 3.66
CA PHE A 141 7.83 13.10 3.02
C PHE A 141 7.12 14.02 4.02
N GLY A 142 6.30 13.48 4.93
CA GLY A 142 5.68 14.26 6.00
C GLY A 142 6.71 14.96 6.89
N ALA A 143 7.77 14.25 7.28
CA ALA A 143 8.87 14.81 8.06
C ALA A 143 9.64 15.89 7.31
N VAL A 144 9.90 15.70 6.01
CA VAL A 144 10.57 16.72 5.17
C VAL A 144 9.75 18.01 5.11
N HIS A 145 8.43 17.93 4.91
CA HIS A 145 7.58 19.12 4.91
C HIS A 145 7.57 19.84 6.26
N LEU A 146 7.60 19.09 7.36
CA LEU A 146 7.70 19.66 8.71
C LEU A 146 9.05 20.38 8.91
N ILE A 147 10.16 19.77 8.49
CA ILE A 147 11.50 20.37 8.59
C ILE A 147 11.58 21.64 7.76
N LEU A 148 11.06 21.64 6.53
CA LEU A 148 11.03 22.81 5.67
C LEU A 148 10.23 23.96 6.30
N PHE A 149 9.09 23.66 6.93
CA PHE A 149 8.29 24.67 7.64
C PHE A 149 9.00 25.26 8.86
N VAL A 150 9.64 24.41 9.69
CA VAL A 150 10.41 24.90 10.85
C VAL A 150 11.60 25.74 10.38
N GLY A 151 12.27 25.32 9.31
CA GLY A 151 13.37 26.05 8.70
C GLY A 151 12.97 27.46 8.25
N THR A 152 11.80 27.62 7.61
CA THR A 152 11.34 28.95 7.16
C THR A 152 10.92 29.87 8.31
N LEU A 153 10.52 29.34 9.47
CA LEU A 153 10.23 30.15 10.67
C LEU A 153 11.49 30.60 11.41
N SER A 154 12.59 29.88 11.26
CA SER A 154 13.87 30.19 11.91
C SER A 154 14.76 31.16 11.12
N MET A 155 14.34 31.57 9.92
CA MET A 155 15.05 32.50 9.03
C MET A 155 14.58 33.94 9.16
#